data_AF-A0A1G0W7U8-F1
#
_entry.id   AF-A0A1G0W7U8-F1
#
_cell.length_a   1.000
_cell.length_b   1.000
_cell.length_c   1.000
_cell.angle_alpha   90.00
_cell.angle_beta   90.00
_cell.angle_gamma   90.00
#
_symmetry.space_group_name_H-M   'P 1'
#
loop_
_entity.id
_entity.type
_entity.pdbx_description
1 polymer ?
#
loop_
_entity_poly.entity_id
_entity_poly.type
_entity_poly.pdbx_seq_one_letter_code
_entity_poly.pdbx_strand_id
1 'polypeptide(L)'
;MAHFRKTLFIFNFILLCSTVSFAGKFAELDSPDTEQGYLAYLLINENPFPGEKGYQSIEDSKKGMRQILWVINNRLNEIPEGYTQFQIANVKTKSVTNIITAKGQCEGFHMDDKGKPSFENRVQERINYLLKIANSGKGPGKFAELLNYAKTISRNYIDYLKIYKPDIFMDLFVINRIDVTGRGYSWMTNRDYYNPGGDYISIPDKYDGSISGNRFFTLKKRN
;
A
#
# COMPACT_ATOMS: atom_id res chain seq x y z
N MET A 1 -70.57 -42.42 36.12
CA MET A 1 -69.39 -41.61 36.50
C MET A 1 -68.13 -42.38 36.14
N ALA A 2 -67.43 -41.98 35.08
CA ALA A 2 -66.01 -42.26 34.86
C ALA A 2 -65.54 -41.41 33.67
N HIS A 3 -64.92 -40.26 33.97
CA HIS A 3 -64.29 -39.40 32.97
C HIS A 3 -62.91 -39.94 32.61
N PHE A 4 -62.70 -40.33 31.35
CA PHE A 4 -61.38 -40.66 30.81
C PHE A 4 -60.72 -39.36 30.30
N ARG A 5 -59.75 -38.82 31.04
CA ARG A 5 -58.88 -37.73 30.58
C ARG A 5 -57.71 -38.32 29.81
N LYS A 6 -57.64 -38.09 28.49
CA LYS A 6 -56.46 -38.36 27.67
C LYS A 6 -55.48 -37.19 27.84
N THR A 7 -54.38 -37.43 28.52
CA THR A 7 -53.26 -36.48 28.65
C THR A 7 -52.40 -36.58 27.39
N LEU A 8 -52.39 -35.53 26.57
CA LEU A 8 -51.56 -35.39 25.39
C LEU A 8 -50.16 -34.93 25.84
N PHE A 9 -49.15 -35.80 25.76
CA PHE A 9 -47.75 -35.41 25.95
C PHE A 9 -47.21 -34.81 24.63
N ILE A 10 -47.06 -33.49 24.59
CA ILE A 10 -46.34 -32.80 23.51
C ILE A 10 -44.86 -32.78 23.91
N PHE A 11 -44.05 -33.60 23.25
CA PHE A 11 -42.59 -33.54 23.33
C PHE A 11 -42.11 -32.30 22.54
N ASN A 12 -41.76 -31.23 23.24
CA ASN A 12 -41.07 -30.08 22.65
C ASN A 12 -39.61 -30.48 22.38
N PHE A 13 -39.29 -30.81 21.13
CA PHE A 13 -37.93 -31.01 20.67
C PHE A 13 -37.31 -29.64 20.37
N ILE A 14 -36.63 -29.04 21.36
CA ILE A 14 -35.87 -27.80 21.17
C ILE A 14 -34.60 -28.16 20.39
N LEU A 15 -34.60 -27.89 19.08
CA LEU A 15 -33.38 -27.84 18.28
C LEU A 15 -32.51 -26.70 18.82
N LEU A 16 -31.44 -27.02 19.57
CA LEU A 16 -30.35 -26.08 19.79
C LEU A 16 -29.63 -25.88 18.44
N CYS A 17 -30.02 -24.84 17.70
CA CYS A 17 -29.20 -24.32 16.62
C CYS A 17 -27.98 -23.63 17.24
N SER A 18 -26.88 -24.37 17.34
CA SER A 18 -25.57 -23.79 17.61
C SER A 18 -25.20 -22.83 16.49
N THR A 19 -25.39 -21.53 16.70
CA THR A 19 -24.87 -20.52 15.77
C THR A 19 -23.35 -20.57 15.85
N VAL A 20 -22.72 -21.18 14.85
CA VAL A 20 -21.27 -21.07 14.64
C VAL A 20 -20.99 -19.61 14.31
N SER A 21 -20.60 -18.83 15.31
CA SER A 21 -20.17 -17.45 15.09
C SER A 21 -18.82 -17.50 14.40
N PHE A 22 -18.82 -17.38 13.07
CA PHE A 22 -17.59 -17.19 12.31
C PHE A 22 -17.04 -15.82 12.71
N ALA A 23 -16.03 -15.79 13.57
CA ALA A 23 -15.34 -14.55 13.88
C ALA A 23 -14.73 -14.02 12.56
N GLY A 24 -15.23 -12.86 12.10
CA GLY A 24 -14.72 -12.24 10.88
C GLY A 24 -13.22 -11.96 11.00
N LYS A 25 -12.50 -12.02 9.87
CA LYS A 25 -11.09 -11.63 9.82
C LYS A 25 -10.95 -10.16 10.24
N PHE A 26 -9.97 -9.86 11.09
CA PHE A 26 -9.63 -8.47 11.47
C PHE A 26 -9.00 -7.68 10.32
N ALA A 27 -8.35 -8.37 9.38
CA ALA A 27 -7.86 -7.79 8.13
C ALA A 27 -7.98 -8.77 6.97
N GLU A 28 -8.37 -8.22 5.82
CA GLU A 28 -8.46 -8.93 4.55
C GLU A 28 -8.19 -7.96 3.41
N LEU A 29 -7.41 -8.37 2.43
CA LEU A 29 -7.06 -7.58 1.25
C LEU A 29 -7.94 -7.96 0.07
N ASP A 30 -8.07 -7.03 -0.87
CA ASP A 30 -8.68 -7.33 -2.16
C ASP A 30 -7.79 -8.26 -2.98
N SER A 31 -8.39 -8.95 -3.96
CA SER A 31 -7.61 -9.79 -4.87
C SER A 31 -6.50 -8.96 -5.53
N PRO A 32 -5.24 -9.46 -5.55
CA PRO A 32 -4.16 -8.81 -6.27
C PRO A 32 -4.39 -8.75 -7.79
N ASP A 33 -5.38 -9.48 -8.33
CA ASP A 33 -5.80 -9.38 -9.72
C ASP A 33 -6.55 -8.08 -10.06
N THR A 34 -6.89 -7.29 -9.04
CA THR A 34 -7.52 -5.96 -9.19
C THR A 34 -6.48 -4.86 -9.02
N GLU A 35 -6.64 -3.72 -9.69
CA GLU A 35 -5.67 -2.61 -9.61
C GLU A 35 -5.54 -2.07 -8.17
N GLN A 36 -6.64 -1.97 -7.42
CA GLN A 36 -6.61 -1.57 -6.01
C GLN A 36 -5.94 -2.61 -5.10
N GLY A 37 -6.14 -3.91 -5.35
CA GLY A 37 -5.49 -4.99 -4.60
C GLY A 37 -4.00 -5.01 -4.87
N TYR A 38 -3.60 -4.92 -6.14
CA TYR A 38 -2.20 -4.89 -6.56
C TYR A 38 -1.46 -3.68 -5.96
N LEU A 39 -2.08 -2.49 -6.00
CA LEU A 39 -1.53 -1.30 -5.35
C LEU A 39 -1.41 -1.48 -3.83
N ALA A 40 -2.41 -2.08 -3.16
CA ALA A 40 -2.31 -2.35 -1.72
C ALA A 40 -1.13 -3.30 -1.40
N TYR A 41 -0.91 -4.32 -2.22
CA TYR A 41 0.21 -5.25 -2.07
C TYR A 41 1.56 -4.53 -2.18
N LEU A 42 1.71 -3.60 -3.14
CA LEU A 42 2.89 -2.74 -3.22
C LEU A 42 3.07 -1.90 -1.96
N LEU A 43 2.04 -1.16 -1.53
CA LEU A 43 2.15 -0.28 -0.36
C LEU A 43 2.51 -1.05 0.91
N ILE A 44 1.98 -2.26 1.07
CA ILE A 44 2.33 -3.15 2.17
C ILE A 44 3.78 -3.62 2.04
N ASN A 45 4.21 -4.04 0.84
CA ASN A 45 5.57 -4.52 0.57
C ASN A 45 6.64 -3.47 0.88
N GLU A 46 6.41 -2.23 0.47
CA GLU A 46 7.38 -1.14 0.55
C GLU A 46 7.48 -0.47 1.93
N ASN A 47 6.67 -0.90 2.91
CA ASN A 47 6.63 -0.28 4.24
C ASN A 47 6.81 -1.31 5.37
N PRO A 48 7.65 -1.02 6.38
CA PRO A 48 7.87 -1.89 7.52
C PRO A 48 6.65 -1.98 8.43
N PHE A 49 6.45 -3.16 8.99
CA PHE A 49 5.46 -3.52 10.01
C PHE A 49 6.12 -3.70 11.38
N PRO A 50 5.35 -3.74 12.49
CA PRO A 50 5.92 -3.88 13.83
C PRO A 50 6.87 -5.08 13.94
N GLY A 51 8.08 -4.86 14.43
CA GLY A 51 9.12 -5.88 14.57
C GLY A 51 10.01 -6.06 13.33
N GLU A 52 9.68 -5.41 12.20
CA GLU A 52 10.56 -5.37 11.03
C GLU A 52 11.58 -4.23 11.13
N LYS A 53 12.71 -4.40 10.45
CA LYS A 53 13.75 -3.36 10.38
C LYS A 53 13.19 -2.10 9.73
N GLY A 54 13.42 -0.95 10.37
CA GLY A 54 12.96 0.35 9.89
C GLY A 54 11.56 0.74 10.38
N TYR A 55 10.84 -0.15 11.07
CA TYR A 55 9.58 0.22 11.72
C TYR A 55 9.83 1.22 12.86
N GLN A 56 9.16 2.38 12.79
CA GLN A 56 9.19 3.38 13.85
C GLN A 56 7.86 3.48 14.57
N SER A 57 6.77 3.65 13.82
CA SER A 57 5.41 3.74 14.35
C SER A 57 4.38 3.41 13.28
N ILE A 58 3.13 3.22 13.69
CA ILE A 58 2.00 3.06 12.76
C ILE A 58 1.88 4.28 11.85
N GLU A 59 1.96 5.49 12.42
CA GLU A 59 1.78 6.71 11.65
C GLU A 59 2.92 6.97 10.65
N ASP A 60 4.14 6.55 10.98
CA ASP A 60 5.27 6.58 10.05
C ASP A 60 5.06 5.61 8.89
N SER A 61 4.65 4.35 9.16
CA SER A 61 4.30 3.39 8.10
C SER A 61 3.17 3.91 7.20
N LYS A 62 2.12 4.48 7.79
CA LYS A 62 1.03 5.11 7.03
C LYS A 62 1.52 6.32 6.21
N LYS A 63 2.46 7.13 6.75
CA LYS A 63 3.06 8.26 6.04
C LYS A 63 3.86 7.76 4.83
N GLY A 64 4.66 6.71 4.99
CA GLY A 64 5.40 6.09 3.89
C GLY A 64 4.48 5.57 2.78
N MET A 65 3.43 4.82 3.14
CA MET A 65 2.42 4.35 2.17
C MET A 65 1.80 5.51 1.37
N ARG A 66 1.43 6.62 2.04
CA ARG A 66 0.90 7.80 1.35
C ARG A 66 1.92 8.46 0.43
N GLN A 67 3.18 8.58 0.83
CA GLN A 67 4.19 9.23 -0.01
C GLN A 67 4.55 8.39 -1.23
N ILE A 68 4.58 7.06 -1.11
CA ILE A 68 4.72 6.18 -2.28
C ILE A 68 3.54 6.35 -3.25
N LEU A 69 2.32 6.45 -2.71
CA LEU A 69 1.13 6.72 -3.52
C LEU A 69 1.23 8.08 -4.23
N TRP A 70 1.76 9.10 -3.57
CA TRP A 70 2.05 10.40 -4.19
C TRP A 70 3.10 10.28 -5.30
N VAL A 71 4.18 9.52 -5.11
CA VAL A 71 5.16 9.29 -6.19
C VAL A 71 4.49 8.66 -7.42
N ILE A 72 3.65 7.64 -7.21
CA ILE A 72 2.91 6.99 -8.31
C ILE A 72 1.99 8.00 -9.00
N ASN A 73 1.24 8.79 -8.24
CA ASN A 73 0.38 9.84 -8.79
C ASN A 73 1.17 10.88 -9.59
N ASN A 74 2.30 11.34 -9.06
CA ASN A 74 3.13 12.35 -9.73
C ASN A 74 3.70 11.80 -11.04
N ARG A 75 4.14 10.54 -11.05
CA ARG A 75 4.56 9.83 -12.27
C ARG A 75 3.44 9.63 -13.30
N LEU A 76 2.18 9.75 -12.90
CA LEU A 76 1.01 9.57 -13.78
C LEU A 76 0.44 10.89 -14.31
N ASN A 77 0.40 11.90 -13.44
CA ASN A 77 -0.43 13.08 -13.59
C ASN A 77 0.36 14.39 -13.55
N GLU A 78 1.49 14.43 -12.83
CA GLU A 78 2.24 15.66 -12.57
C GLU A 78 3.65 15.55 -13.18
N ILE A 79 3.74 15.37 -14.50
CA ILE A 79 5.04 15.35 -15.19
C ILE A 79 5.60 16.77 -15.23
N PRO A 80 6.78 17.05 -14.63
CA PRO A 80 7.32 18.39 -14.61
C PRO A 80 7.80 18.82 -16.00
N GLU A 81 7.79 20.12 -16.25
CA GLU A 81 8.32 20.70 -17.50
C GLU A 81 9.77 20.24 -17.75
N GLY A 82 10.09 19.95 -19.02
CA GLY A 82 11.39 19.40 -19.41
C GLY A 82 11.58 17.90 -19.18
N TYR A 83 10.58 17.22 -18.60
CA TYR A 83 10.56 15.77 -18.44
C TYR A 83 9.46 15.12 -19.27
N THR A 84 9.68 13.85 -19.60
CA THR A 84 8.64 12.96 -20.12
C THR A 84 8.33 11.88 -19.09
N GLN A 85 7.12 11.31 -19.16
CA GLN A 85 6.76 10.17 -18.31
C GLN A 85 7.74 8.99 -18.48
N PHE A 86 8.23 8.78 -19.70
CA PHE A 86 9.19 7.72 -19.98
C PHE A 86 10.53 7.95 -19.25
N GLN A 87 11.01 9.19 -19.15
CA GLN A 87 12.25 9.49 -18.43
C GLN A 87 12.14 9.26 -16.93
N ILE A 88 10.96 9.47 -16.34
CA ILE A 88 10.78 9.38 -14.89
C ILE A 88 10.27 8.00 -14.43
N ALA A 89 9.49 7.32 -15.26
CA ALA A 89 8.79 6.08 -14.92
C ALA A 89 9.03 4.93 -15.91
N ASN A 90 9.86 5.13 -16.95
CA ASN A 90 10.19 4.13 -17.97
C ASN A 90 8.96 3.55 -18.69
N VAL A 91 7.88 4.33 -18.79
CA VAL A 91 6.62 3.93 -19.41
C VAL A 91 5.86 5.15 -19.93
N LYS A 92 4.93 4.92 -20.86
CA LYS A 92 3.91 5.90 -21.28
C LYS A 92 2.53 5.30 -21.05
N THR A 93 1.82 5.75 -20.02
CA THR A 93 0.56 5.14 -19.60
C THR A 93 -0.30 6.06 -18.73
N LYS A 94 -1.57 5.68 -18.59
CA LYS A 94 -2.50 6.19 -17.59
C LYS A 94 -2.96 5.13 -16.58
N SER A 95 -2.39 3.91 -16.65
CA SER A 95 -2.63 2.85 -15.67
C SER A 95 -1.61 2.90 -14.54
N VAL A 96 -2.08 2.75 -13.31
CA VAL A 96 -1.25 2.65 -12.11
C VAL A 96 -0.43 1.37 -12.17
N THR A 97 -1.07 0.26 -12.55
CA THR A 97 -0.38 -1.02 -12.67
C THR A 97 0.79 -0.96 -13.63
N ASN A 98 0.63 -0.32 -14.78
CA ASN A 98 1.73 -0.18 -15.74
C ASN A 98 2.89 0.70 -15.22
N ILE A 99 2.64 1.66 -14.33
CA ILE A 99 3.71 2.40 -13.63
C ILE A 99 4.46 1.46 -12.67
N ILE A 100 3.73 0.64 -11.91
CA ILE A 100 4.30 -0.27 -10.92
C ILE A 100 5.17 -1.34 -11.61
N THR A 101 4.65 -1.95 -12.68
CA THR A 101 5.30 -3.07 -13.38
C THR A 101 6.33 -2.65 -14.42
N ALA A 102 6.49 -1.34 -14.67
CA ALA A 102 7.49 -0.87 -15.60
C ALA A 102 8.89 -1.25 -15.12
N LYS A 103 9.77 -1.60 -16.07
CA LYS A 103 11.09 -2.14 -15.76
C LYS A 103 11.88 -1.18 -14.87
N GLY A 104 12.32 -1.70 -13.72
CA GLY A 104 13.12 -0.97 -12.74
C GLY A 104 12.34 0.02 -11.87
N GLN A 105 11.00 -0.01 -11.88
CA GLN A 105 10.19 0.90 -11.07
C GLN A 105 9.91 0.36 -9.67
N CYS A 106 9.43 -0.88 -9.54
CA CYS A 106 9.12 -1.51 -8.24
C CYS A 106 9.70 -2.92 -8.19
N GLU A 107 10.68 -3.16 -7.33
CA GLU A 107 11.33 -4.46 -7.22
C GLU A 107 10.35 -5.54 -6.74
N GLY A 108 10.32 -6.68 -7.42
CA GLY A 108 9.41 -7.78 -7.12
C GLY A 108 8.02 -7.64 -7.74
N PHE A 109 7.71 -6.58 -8.49
CA PHE A 109 6.43 -6.38 -9.20
C PHE A 109 6.68 -6.31 -10.72
N HIS A 110 5.89 -7.03 -11.51
CA HIS A 110 6.11 -7.18 -12.96
C HIS A 110 4.82 -7.58 -13.69
N MET A 111 4.86 -7.56 -15.03
CA MET A 111 3.88 -8.27 -15.85
C MET A 111 4.38 -9.69 -16.12
N ASP A 112 3.51 -10.69 -15.99
CA ASP A 112 3.81 -12.07 -16.37
C ASP A 112 3.83 -12.26 -17.89
N ASP A 113 4.18 -13.47 -18.35
CA ASP A 113 4.24 -13.82 -19.78
C ASP A 113 2.88 -13.71 -20.50
N LYS A 114 1.78 -13.60 -19.76
CA LYS A 114 0.42 -13.41 -20.28
C LYS A 114 -0.01 -11.94 -20.25
N GLY A 115 0.89 -11.03 -19.88
CA GLY A 115 0.59 -9.60 -19.75
C GLY A 115 -0.28 -9.27 -18.54
N LYS A 116 -0.35 -10.15 -17.53
CA LYS A 116 -1.09 -9.91 -16.29
C LYS A 116 -0.16 -9.38 -15.19
N PRO A 117 -0.64 -8.49 -14.32
CA PRO A 117 0.14 -8.03 -13.17
C PRO A 117 0.46 -9.22 -12.25
N SER A 118 1.71 -9.34 -11.86
CA SER A 118 2.23 -10.41 -11.01
C SER A 118 3.34 -9.89 -10.10
N PHE A 119 3.72 -10.67 -9.10
CA PHE A 119 4.81 -10.34 -8.19
C PHE A 119 5.57 -11.60 -7.77
N GLU A 120 6.79 -11.39 -7.26
CA GLU A 120 7.63 -12.48 -6.78
C GLU A 120 7.02 -13.18 -5.56
N ASN A 121 7.32 -14.49 -5.42
CA ASN A 121 6.80 -15.31 -4.32
C ASN A 121 7.05 -14.71 -2.93
N ARG A 122 8.20 -14.04 -2.72
CA ARG A 122 8.52 -13.38 -1.44
C ARG A 122 7.50 -12.31 -1.03
N VAL A 123 6.88 -11.62 -1.99
CA VAL A 123 5.85 -10.61 -1.73
C VAL A 123 4.59 -11.32 -1.20
N GLN A 124 4.19 -12.40 -1.85
CA GLN A 124 3.04 -13.21 -1.43
C GLN A 124 3.25 -13.82 -0.04
N GLU A 125 4.43 -14.39 0.20
CA GLU A 125 4.81 -14.99 1.49
C GLU A 125 4.77 -13.97 2.61
N ARG A 126 5.34 -12.78 2.39
CA ARG A 126 5.32 -11.70 3.38
C ARG A 126 3.88 -11.26 3.67
N ILE A 127 3.06 -11.03 2.66
CA ILE A 127 1.67 -10.60 2.87
C ILE A 127 0.85 -11.66 3.60
N ASN A 128 1.03 -12.94 3.27
CA ASN A 128 0.39 -14.05 3.99
C ASN A 128 0.82 -14.09 5.46
N TYR A 129 2.11 -13.87 5.74
CA TYR A 129 2.61 -13.79 7.10
C TYR A 129 1.99 -12.63 7.90
N LEU A 130 1.92 -11.44 7.31
CA LEU A 130 1.32 -10.27 7.94
C LEU A 130 -0.18 -10.47 8.20
N LEU A 131 -0.91 -11.04 7.23
CA LEU A 131 -2.33 -11.39 7.39
C LEU A 131 -2.55 -12.44 8.48
N LYS A 132 -1.65 -13.43 8.59
CA LYS A 132 -1.69 -14.42 9.67
C LYS A 132 -1.55 -13.78 11.04
N ILE A 133 -0.60 -12.85 11.21
CA ILE A 133 -0.42 -12.10 12.47
C ILE A 133 -1.64 -11.23 12.76
N ALA A 134 -2.13 -10.50 11.75
CA ALA A 134 -3.27 -9.60 11.91
C ALA A 134 -4.53 -10.33 12.39
N ASN A 135 -4.68 -11.61 12.02
CA ASN A 135 -5.87 -12.41 12.29
C ASN A 135 -5.70 -13.46 13.41
N SER A 136 -4.56 -13.53 14.11
CA SER A 136 -4.31 -14.51 15.17
C SER A 136 -4.64 -14.05 16.58
N GLY A 137 -4.93 -12.75 16.77
CA GLY A 137 -5.17 -12.14 18.08
C GLY A 137 -6.61 -12.27 18.60
N LYS A 138 -6.89 -11.67 19.77
CA LYS A 138 -8.25 -11.55 20.34
C LYS A 138 -9.05 -10.36 19.77
N GLY A 139 -8.41 -9.50 18.98
CA GLY A 139 -8.98 -8.28 18.42
C GLY A 139 -8.04 -7.67 17.37
N PRO A 140 -8.50 -6.66 16.61
CA PRO A 140 -7.66 -6.00 15.62
C PRO A 140 -6.49 -5.28 16.29
N GLY A 141 -5.27 -5.64 15.88
CA GLY A 141 -4.03 -5.01 16.34
C GLY A 141 -3.36 -4.13 15.28
N LYS A 142 -2.13 -3.69 15.57
CA LYS A 142 -1.35 -2.80 14.69
C LYS A 142 -1.18 -3.33 13.25
N PHE A 143 -1.04 -4.64 13.08
CA PHE A 143 -0.93 -5.28 11.76
C PHE A 143 -2.24 -5.15 10.98
N ALA A 144 -3.37 -5.43 11.62
CA ALA A 144 -4.68 -5.28 11.00
C ALA A 144 -4.93 -3.81 10.60
N GLU A 145 -4.55 -2.87 11.45
CA GLU A 145 -4.65 -1.44 11.18
C GLU A 145 -3.87 -1.02 9.92
N LEU A 146 -2.61 -1.43 9.79
CA LEU A 146 -1.79 -1.09 8.62
C LEU A 146 -2.27 -1.76 7.33
N LEU A 147 -2.69 -3.03 7.38
CA LEU A 147 -3.23 -3.75 6.23
C LEU A 147 -4.54 -3.10 5.74
N ASN A 148 -5.45 -2.79 6.67
CA ASN A 148 -6.71 -2.14 6.35
C ASN A 148 -6.46 -0.71 5.84
N TYR A 149 -5.48 0.00 6.39
CA TYR A 149 -5.11 1.32 5.91
C TYR A 149 -4.65 1.28 4.45
N ALA A 150 -3.72 0.38 4.10
CA ALA A 150 -3.24 0.19 2.73
C ALA A 150 -4.39 -0.11 1.77
N LYS A 151 -5.26 -1.07 2.12
CA LYS A 151 -6.47 -1.39 1.36
C LYS A 151 -7.36 -0.15 1.14
N THR A 152 -7.65 0.59 2.20
CA THR A 152 -8.52 1.78 2.13
C THR A 152 -7.94 2.86 1.24
N ILE A 153 -6.65 3.19 1.35
CA ILE A 153 -6.06 4.24 0.51
C ILE A 153 -5.90 3.82 -0.95
N SER A 154 -5.63 2.53 -1.22
CA SER A 154 -5.57 2.02 -2.59
C SER A 154 -6.93 2.09 -3.28
N ARG A 155 -8.00 1.62 -2.61
CA ARG A 155 -9.37 1.76 -3.12
C ARG A 155 -9.73 3.21 -3.39
N ASN A 156 -9.52 4.09 -2.40
CA ASN A 156 -9.86 5.50 -2.53
C ASN A 156 -9.13 6.18 -3.69
N TYR A 157 -7.88 5.79 -3.96
CA TYR A 157 -7.13 6.34 -5.07
C TYR A 157 -7.62 5.80 -6.42
N ILE A 158 -7.84 4.49 -6.56
CA ILE A 158 -8.31 3.92 -7.83
C ILE A 158 -9.73 4.38 -8.15
N ASP A 159 -10.63 4.38 -7.18
CA ASP A 159 -12.04 4.70 -7.40
C ASP A 159 -12.31 6.21 -7.55
N TYR A 160 -11.53 7.05 -6.88
CA TYR A 160 -11.82 8.50 -6.76
C TYR A 160 -10.63 9.42 -7.06
N LEU A 161 -9.47 8.90 -7.45
CA LEU A 161 -8.21 9.64 -7.58
C LEU A 161 -7.87 10.45 -6.32
N LYS A 162 -8.29 9.93 -5.16
CA LYS A 162 -8.22 10.66 -3.89
C LYS A 162 -7.07 10.16 -3.03
N ILE A 163 -6.07 11.02 -2.86
CA ILE A 163 -5.01 10.84 -1.87
C ILE A 163 -5.28 11.76 -0.68
N TYR A 164 -5.43 11.17 0.50
CA TYR A 164 -5.64 11.94 1.73
C TYR A 164 -4.31 12.52 2.23
N LYS A 165 -4.32 13.82 2.53
CA LYS A 165 -3.14 14.67 2.82
C LYS A 165 -2.28 14.92 1.57
N PRO A 166 -1.77 16.16 1.40
CA PRO A 166 -0.97 16.52 0.24
C PRO A 166 0.37 15.75 0.20
N ASP A 167 0.99 15.74 -0.98
CA ASP A 167 2.41 15.42 -1.13
C ASP A 167 3.19 16.40 -0.26
N ILE A 168 3.97 15.87 0.70
CA ILE A 168 4.66 16.73 1.67
C ILE A 168 5.85 17.45 1.03
N PHE A 169 6.26 17.05 -0.17
CA PHE A 169 7.36 17.64 -0.92
C PHE A 169 6.88 18.65 -1.97
N MET A 170 5.57 18.89 -2.11
CA MET A 170 5.00 19.71 -3.18
C MET A 170 5.61 21.11 -3.27
N ASP A 171 5.97 21.71 -2.14
CA ASP A 171 6.51 23.07 -2.06
C ASP A 171 8.05 23.11 -1.89
N LEU A 172 8.73 21.98 -2.08
CA LEU A 172 10.18 21.88 -1.98
C LEU A 172 10.85 22.24 -3.32
N PHE A 173 11.14 23.52 -3.52
CA PHE A 173 11.71 24.02 -4.79
C PHE A 173 13.23 24.17 -4.81
N VAL A 174 13.91 24.09 -3.67
CA VAL A 174 15.37 24.20 -3.58
C VAL A 174 15.92 23.19 -2.57
N ILE A 175 16.90 22.39 -2.99
CA ILE A 175 17.68 21.51 -2.11
C ILE A 175 19.16 21.82 -2.31
N ASN A 176 19.85 22.26 -1.25
CA ASN A 176 21.30 22.50 -1.30
C ASN A 176 21.74 23.39 -2.48
N ARG A 177 20.99 24.48 -2.74
CA ARG A 177 21.19 25.43 -3.86
C ARG A 177 20.94 24.85 -5.26
N ILE A 178 20.33 23.68 -5.35
CA ILE A 178 19.86 23.09 -6.60
C ILE A 178 18.36 23.34 -6.70
N ASP A 179 17.94 23.99 -7.78
CA ASP A 179 16.53 24.13 -8.12
C ASP A 179 15.95 22.76 -8.46
N VAL A 180 14.84 22.43 -7.83
CA VAL A 180 14.12 21.16 -8.00
C VAL A 180 12.66 21.44 -8.36
N THR A 181 11.99 20.44 -8.91
CA THR A 181 10.64 20.56 -9.45
C THR A 181 9.54 20.75 -8.39
N GLY A 182 9.85 20.52 -7.11
CA GLY A 182 8.84 20.16 -6.12
C GLY A 182 8.36 18.72 -6.32
N ARG A 183 7.69 18.16 -5.31
CA ARG A 183 7.08 16.81 -5.29
C ARG A 183 8.05 15.63 -5.18
N GLY A 184 7.53 14.49 -4.71
CA GLY A 184 8.23 13.22 -4.72
C GLY A 184 8.08 12.50 -6.07
N TYR A 185 9.20 12.09 -6.69
CA TYR A 185 9.20 11.36 -7.96
C TYR A 185 9.91 10.00 -7.92
N SER A 186 10.57 9.67 -6.82
CA SER A 186 11.10 8.31 -6.59
C SER A 186 11.19 8.02 -5.10
N TRP A 187 11.26 6.74 -4.77
CA TRP A 187 11.67 6.26 -3.46
C TRP A 187 12.60 5.06 -3.64
N MET A 188 13.45 4.82 -2.64
CA MET A 188 14.26 3.61 -2.51
C MET A 188 14.38 3.27 -1.03
N THR A 189 14.84 2.06 -0.70
CA THR A 189 15.25 1.76 0.69
C THR A 189 16.27 2.81 1.15
N ASN A 190 16.14 3.31 2.39
CA ASN A 190 17.04 4.35 2.90
C ASN A 190 18.43 3.77 3.19
N ARG A 191 19.29 3.75 2.17
CA ARG A 191 20.70 3.38 2.21
C ARG A 191 21.49 4.39 1.39
N ASP A 192 22.61 4.85 1.93
CA ASP A 192 23.41 5.92 1.33
C ASP A 192 23.99 5.55 -0.05
N TYR A 193 24.08 4.26 -0.37
CA TYR A 193 24.59 3.76 -1.64
C TYR A 193 23.50 3.56 -2.71
N TYR A 194 22.21 3.71 -2.38
CA TYR A 194 21.13 3.62 -3.36
C TYR A 194 20.86 4.98 -4.00
N ASN A 195 20.85 5.00 -5.33
CA ASN A 195 20.56 6.18 -6.12
C ASN A 195 19.75 5.76 -7.37
N PRO A 196 18.59 6.40 -7.64
CA PRO A 196 17.80 6.08 -8.82
C PRO A 196 18.44 6.55 -10.15
N GLY A 197 19.56 7.28 -10.09
CA GLY A 197 20.31 7.79 -11.24
C GLY A 197 19.70 9.05 -11.85
N GLY A 198 20.22 9.49 -12.99
CA GLY A 198 19.67 10.62 -13.73
C GLY A 198 19.63 11.93 -12.93
N ASP A 199 18.51 12.66 -13.04
CA ASP A 199 18.32 13.97 -12.40
C ASP A 199 17.64 13.92 -11.04
N TYR A 200 17.55 12.73 -10.44
CA TYR A 200 16.94 12.59 -9.13
C TYR A 200 17.85 13.19 -8.05
N ILE A 201 17.25 14.00 -7.18
CA ILE A 201 17.89 14.61 -6.03
C ILE A 201 17.27 14.01 -4.76
N SER A 202 18.13 13.41 -3.93
CA SER A 202 17.74 12.88 -2.63
C SER A 202 17.18 14.01 -1.76
N ILE A 203 16.00 13.80 -1.18
CA ILE A 203 15.39 14.74 -0.25
C ILE A 203 16.05 14.55 1.12
N PRO A 204 16.66 15.58 1.72
CA PRO A 204 17.26 15.48 3.05
C PRO A 204 16.25 15.24 4.20
N ASP A 205 16.72 14.71 5.32
CA ASP A 205 15.89 14.42 6.51
C ASP A 205 15.22 15.66 7.11
N LYS A 206 15.85 16.83 7.00
CA LYS A 206 15.25 18.11 7.44
C LYS A 206 13.94 18.47 6.70
N TYR A 207 13.66 17.80 5.59
CA TYR A 207 12.41 17.92 4.82
C TYR A 207 11.60 16.63 4.83
N ASP A 208 11.77 15.78 5.87
CA ASP A 208 11.14 14.47 5.94
C ASP A 208 11.49 13.54 4.76
N GLY A 209 12.71 13.65 4.23
CA GLY A 209 13.13 12.82 3.09
C GLY A 209 13.33 11.33 3.43
N SER A 210 13.44 10.98 4.71
CA SER A 210 13.38 9.59 5.17
C SER A 210 12.11 9.32 5.95
N ILE A 211 11.31 8.38 5.46
CA ILE A 211 10.02 8.00 6.04
C ILE A 211 9.87 6.50 5.92
N SER A 212 9.47 5.82 6.98
CA SER A 212 9.10 4.39 6.91
C SER A 212 10.20 3.52 6.29
N GLY A 213 11.46 3.80 6.64
CA GLY A 213 12.63 3.08 6.09
C GLY A 213 12.96 3.39 4.62
N ASN A 214 12.24 4.30 3.98
CA ASN A 214 12.47 4.74 2.60
C ASN A 214 13.19 6.10 2.55
N ARG A 215 13.93 6.32 1.47
CA ARG A 215 14.47 7.62 1.05
C ARG A 215 13.68 8.10 -0.16
N PHE A 216 13.15 9.31 -0.10
CA PHE A 216 12.42 9.94 -1.19
C PHE A 216 13.33 10.87 -2.00
N PHE A 217 13.00 11.01 -3.28
CA PHE A 217 13.74 11.81 -4.24
C PHE A 217 12.78 12.70 -5.03
N THR A 218 13.22 13.93 -5.30
CA THR A 218 12.60 14.86 -6.25
C THR A 218 13.42 14.90 -7.54
N LEU A 219 12.99 15.65 -8.55
CA LEU A 219 13.77 15.90 -9.76
C LEU A 219 14.43 17.28 -9.70
N LYS A 220 15.64 17.38 -10.25
CA LYS A 220 16.25 18.66 -10.60
C LYS A 220 15.35 19.41 -11.59
N LYS A 221 15.24 20.72 -11.48
CA LYS A 221 14.55 21.52 -12.49
C LYS A 221 15.39 21.58 -13.76
N ARG A 222 14.79 21.27 -14.91
CA ARG A 222 15.36 21.52 -16.23
C ARG A 222 14.84 22.85 -16.76
N ASN A 223 15.72 23.56 -17.47
CA ASN A 223 15.37 24.79 -18.20
C ASN A 223 15.06 24.45 -19.66
#